data_AF-A0A4R3YIH6-F1
#
_entry.id   AF-A0A4R3YIH6-F1
#
_cell.length_a   1.000
_cell.length_b   1.000
_cell.length_c   1.000
_cell.angle_alpha   90.00
_cell.angle_beta   90.00
_cell.angle_gamma   90.00
#
_symmetry.space_group_name_H-M   'P 1'
#
loop_
_entity.id
_entity.type
_entity.pdbx_description
1 polymer ?
#
loop_
_entity_poly.entity_id
_entity_poly.type
_entity_poly.pdbx_seq_one_letter_code
_entity_poly.pdbx_strand_id
1 'polypeptide(L)'
;MIINPFAAPAEPVEKRIMLKTKAGQQVSLEVTLADDKGRQSAAEYIRHLFEEIRKKMDEPVIIVGAAEQDYFNEEEIKKQILYVASFHDSMFGTFNQQSKLPEDERNEFIELFLLACATVLEGKNILIDLEKGKIGDESRLN
;
A
#
# COMPACT_ATOMS: atom_id res chain seq x y z
N MET A 1 -11.39 -23.19 -12.84
CA MET A 1 -10.56 -23.06 -11.63
C MET A 1 -10.69 -24.36 -10.83
N ILE A 2 -9.61 -25.14 -10.71
CA ILE A 2 -9.61 -26.37 -9.91
C ILE A 2 -9.21 -25.96 -8.49
N ILE A 3 -10.16 -25.96 -7.56
CA ILE A 3 -9.85 -25.82 -6.14
C ILE A 3 -9.29 -27.18 -5.71
N ASN A 4 -8.00 -27.24 -5.36
CA ASN A 4 -7.42 -28.45 -4.78
C ASN A 4 -7.71 -28.44 -3.27
N PRO A 5 -8.64 -29.28 -2.77
CA PRO A 5 -9.00 -29.31 -1.35
C PRO A 5 -7.90 -29.93 -0.47
N PHE A 6 -6.81 -30.43 -1.07
CA PHE A 6 -5.66 -31.02 -0.36
C PHE A 6 -4.42 -30.12 -0.37
N ALA A 7 -4.53 -28.87 -0.84
CA ALA A 7 -3.44 -27.91 -0.67
C ALA A 7 -3.24 -27.66 0.84
N ALA A 8 -2.00 -27.78 1.32
CA ALA A 8 -1.66 -27.40 2.68
C ALA A 8 -2.06 -25.93 2.90
N PRO A 9 -2.65 -25.57 4.06
CA PRO A 9 -2.94 -24.18 4.35
C PRO A 9 -1.65 -23.37 4.23
N ALA A 10 -1.73 -22.19 3.62
CA ALA A 10 -0.60 -21.27 3.57
C ALA A 10 -0.13 -20.99 5.01
N GLU A 11 1.19 -21.07 5.22
CA GLU A 11 1.75 -20.73 6.53
C GLU A 11 1.65 -19.21 6.75
N PRO A 12 1.38 -18.76 7.98
CA PRO A 12 1.36 -17.35 8.30
C PRO A 12 2.68 -16.67 7.93
N VAL A 13 2.60 -15.47 7.35
CA VAL A 13 3.76 -14.69 6.94
C VAL A 13 3.89 -13.45 7.80
N GLU A 14 4.92 -13.41 8.62
CA GLU A 14 5.32 -12.21 9.36
C GLU A 14 5.97 -11.19 8.41
N LYS A 15 5.48 -9.96 8.45
CA LYS A 15 5.98 -8.83 7.68
C LYS A 15 6.12 -7.59 8.54
N ARG A 16 7.13 -6.80 8.22
CA ARG A 16 7.31 -5.43 8.67
C ARG A 16 7.26 -4.51 7.47
N ILE A 17 6.43 -3.49 7.53
CA ILE A 17 6.37 -2.44 6.53
C ILE A 17 6.64 -1.09 7.17
N MET A 18 7.46 -0.28 6.52
CA MET A 18 7.82 1.07 6.95
C MET A 18 7.55 2.04 5.81
N LEU A 19 7.03 3.21 6.15
CA LEU A 19 6.95 4.35 5.26
C LEU A 19 7.80 5.49 5.81
N LYS A 20 8.72 6.00 4.98
CA LYS A 20 9.57 7.15 5.29
C LYS A 20 9.12 8.35 4.46
N THR A 21 8.77 9.45 5.12
CA THR A 21 8.34 10.70 4.49
C THR A 21 9.53 11.47 3.92
N LYS A 22 9.26 12.45 3.05
CA LYS A 22 10.28 13.38 2.53
C LYS A 22 10.93 14.22 3.63
N ALA A 23 10.23 14.43 4.74
CA ALA A 23 10.74 15.13 5.91
C ALA A 23 11.58 14.22 6.84
N GLY A 24 11.78 12.95 6.47
CA GLY A 24 12.55 11.98 7.25
C GLY A 24 11.79 11.34 8.41
N GLN A 25 10.48 11.62 8.55
CA GLN A 25 9.65 10.95 9.56
C GLN A 25 9.28 9.55 9.09
N GLN A 26 9.00 8.66 10.04
CA GLN A 26 8.75 7.25 9.75
C GLN A 26 7.52 6.76 10.52
N VAL A 27 6.72 5.96 9.84
CA VAL A 27 5.67 5.13 10.45
C VAL A 27 5.88 3.68 10.01
N SER A 28 5.56 2.73 10.87
CA SER A 28 5.71 1.31 10.56
C SER A 28 4.57 0.48 11.13
N LEU A 29 4.30 -0.63 10.47
CA LEU A 29 3.36 -1.66 10.89
C LEU A 29 4.06 -3.02 10.86
N GLU A 30 3.91 -3.79 11.92
CA GLU A 30 4.27 -5.21 11.97
C GLU A 30 2.98 -6.02 11.91
N VAL A 31 2.90 -6.95 10.97
CA VAL A 31 1.70 -7.73 10.70
C VAL A 31 2.04 -9.19 10.43
N THR A 32 1.21 -10.09 10.92
CA THR A 32 1.20 -11.50 10.51
C THR A 32 0.04 -11.73 9.57
N LEU A 33 0.32 -11.99 8.30
CA LEU A 33 -0.70 -12.33 7.30
C LEU A 33 -1.01 -13.82 7.44
N ALA A 34 -2.29 -14.17 7.61
CA ALA A 34 -2.70 -15.57 7.76
C ALA A 34 -2.53 -16.38 6.46
N ASP A 35 -2.79 -15.75 5.31
CA ASP A 35 -2.60 -16.30 3.97
C ASP A 35 -2.48 -15.17 2.92
N ASP A 36 -2.39 -15.53 1.64
CA ASP A 36 -2.30 -14.62 0.50
C ASP A 36 -3.67 -14.23 -0.11
N LYS A 37 -4.78 -14.74 0.44
CA LYS A 37 -6.12 -14.54 -0.14
C LYS A 37 -6.58 -13.10 -0.07
N GLY A 38 -6.04 -12.30 0.86
CA GLY A 38 -6.32 -10.88 0.99
C GLY A 38 -5.75 -10.01 -0.12
N ARG A 39 -4.85 -10.54 -0.97
CA ARG A 39 -4.10 -9.75 -1.96
C ARG A 39 -5.01 -9.01 -2.95
N GLN A 40 -6.06 -9.66 -3.46
CA GLN A 40 -6.97 -9.02 -4.40
C GLN A 40 -7.70 -7.84 -3.75
N SER A 41 -8.30 -8.03 -2.57
CA SER A 41 -9.03 -6.97 -1.87
C SER A 41 -8.12 -5.81 -1.47
N ALA A 42 -6.88 -6.08 -1.07
CA ALA A 42 -5.89 -5.06 -0.77
C ALA A 42 -5.49 -4.26 -2.03
N ALA A 43 -5.32 -4.92 -3.17
CA ALA A 43 -5.04 -4.26 -4.44
C ALA A 43 -6.22 -3.40 -4.91
N GLU A 44 -7.46 -3.89 -4.75
CA GLU A 44 -8.68 -3.15 -5.04
C GLU A 44 -8.81 -1.89 -4.16
N TYR A 45 -8.48 -2.00 -2.87
CA TYR A 45 -8.45 -0.87 -1.95
C TYR A 45 -7.45 0.21 -2.39
N ILE A 46 -6.20 -0.17 -2.68
CA ILE A 46 -5.15 0.76 -3.15
C ILE A 46 -5.59 1.45 -4.44
N ARG A 47 -6.14 0.68 -5.39
CA ARG A 47 -6.66 1.21 -6.65
C ARG A 47 -7.80 2.20 -6.42
N HIS A 48 -8.74 1.86 -5.54
CA HIS A 48 -9.86 2.75 -5.22
C HIS A 48 -9.38 4.08 -4.65
N LEU A 49 -8.42 4.06 -3.71
CA LEU A 49 -7.80 5.29 -3.19
C LEU A 49 -7.14 6.10 -4.31
N PHE A 50 -6.36 5.45 -5.17
CA PHE A 50 -5.70 6.09 -6.30
C PHE A 50 -6.69 6.77 -7.25
N GLU A 51 -7.76 6.07 -7.64
CA GLU A 51 -8.79 6.60 -8.54
C GLU A 51 -9.56 7.78 -7.92
N GLU A 52 -9.94 7.67 -6.64
CA GLU A 52 -10.66 8.73 -5.95
C GLU A 52 -9.80 9.99 -5.78
N ILE A 53 -8.49 9.85 -5.51
CA ILE A 53 -7.58 11.00 -5.48
C ILE A 53 -7.50 11.64 -6.86
N ARG A 54 -7.25 10.86 -7.93
CA ARG A 54 -7.11 11.40 -9.29
C ARG A 54 -8.39 12.10 -9.75
N LYS A 55 -9.55 11.53 -9.45
CA LYS A 55 -10.85 12.14 -9.71
C LYS A 55 -11.03 13.47 -8.98
N LYS A 56 -10.62 13.57 -7.71
CA LYS A 56 -10.66 14.83 -6.94
C LYS A 56 -9.68 15.88 -7.46
N MET A 57 -8.61 15.45 -8.12
CA MET A 57 -7.61 16.33 -8.74
C MET A 57 -7.95 16.72 -10.19
N ASP A 58 -9.12 16.33 -10.70
CA ASP A 58 -9.52 16.51 -12.11
C ASP A 58 -8.51 15.90 -13.10
N GLU A 59 -7.76 14.88 -12.66
CA GLU A 59 -6.88 14.11 -13.53
C GLU A 59 -7.69 13.06 -14.30
N PRO A 60 -7.35 12.78 -15.57
CA PRO A 60 -8.07 11.78 -16.35
C PRO A 60 -7.89 10.39 -15.73
N VAL A 61 -8.97 9.85 -15.17
CA VAL A 61 -9.03 8.45 -14.75
C VAL A 61 -9.30 7.60 -15.98
N ILE A 62 -8.28 6.92 -16.49
CA ILE A 62 -8.46 5.96 -17.58
C ILE A 62 -9.11 4.73 -16.97
N ILE A 63 -10.44 4.67 -17.01
CA ILE A 63 -11.18 3.44 -16.78
C ILE A 63 -10.94 2.57 -18.00
N VAL A 64 -9.88 1.75 -17.96
CA VAL A 64 -9.66 0.72 -18.97
C VAL A 64 -10.81 -0.27 -18.82
N GLY A 65 -11.87 -0.10 -19.62
CA GLY A 65 -13.08 -0.89 -19.51
C GLY A 65 -12.78 -2.38 -19.61
N ALA A 66 -13.21 -3.16 -18.62
CA ALA A 66 -13.36 -4.62 -18.59
C ALA A 66 -12.21 -5.49 -19.14
N ALA A 67 -11.05 -4.94 -19.47
CA ALA A 67 -9.81 -5.70 -19.60
C ALA A 67 -9.38 -5.95 -18.15
N GLU A 68 -9.34 -7.22 -17.74
CA GLU A 68 -8.82 -7.64 -16.45
C GLU A 68 -7.49 -6.90 -16.18
N GLN A 69 -7.54 -5.86 -15.35
CA GLN A 69 -6.32 -5.26 -14.86
C GLN A 69 -5.68 -6.32 -13.99
N ASP A 70 -4.43 -6.62 -14.30
CA ASP A 70 -3.67 -7.60 -13.56
C ASP A 70 -3.43 -7.07 -12.13
N TYR A 71 -4.30 -7.47 -11.20
CA TYR A 71 -4.19 -7.22 -9.76
C TYR A 71 -2.92 -7.82 -9.14
N PHE A 72 -2.12 -8.54 -9.93
CA PHE A 72 -0.82 -9.07 -9.56
C PHE A 72 0.34 -8.31 -10.20
N ASN A 73 0.09 -7.27 -11.00
CA ASN A 73 1.12 -6.38 -11.53
C ASN A 73 1.69 -5.48 -10.42
N GLU A 74 2.72 -6.00 -9.75
CA GLU A 74 3.36 -5.34 -8.62
C GLU A 74 3.93 -3.96 -8.96
N GLU A 75 4.47 -3.77 -10.17
CA GLU A 75 5.03 -2.48 -10.57
C GLU A 75 3.95 -1.39 -10.71
N GLU A 76 2.76 -1.74 -11.17
CA GLU A 76 1.65 -0.79 -11.22
C GLU A 76 1.11 -0.48 -9.82
N ILE A 77 0.99 -1.50 -8.96
CA ILE A 77 0.60 -1.35 -7.56
C ILE A 77 1.58 -0.43 -6.83
N LYS A 78 2.89 -0.60 -7.02
CA LYS A 78 3.91 0.28 -6.42
C LYS A 78 3.73 1.74 -6.82
N LYS A 79 3.41 2.03 -8.09
CA LYS A 79 3.13 3.40 -8.53
C LYS A 79 1.90 3.97 -7.84
N GLN A 80 0.83 3.19 -7.70
CA GLN A 80 -0.39 3.61 -7.01
C GLN A 80 -0.11 3.89 -5.53
N ILE A 81 0.61 3.00 -4.84
CA ILE A 81 1.03 3.20 -3.44
C ILE A 81 1.82 4.50 -3.30
N LEU A 82 2.85 4.71 -4.14
CA LEU A 82 3.67 5.92 -4.10
C LEU A 82 2.86 7.18 -4.36
N TYR A 83 1.91 7.14 -5.29
CA TYR A 83 1.03 8.27 -5.60
C TYR A 83 0.12 8.59 -4.42
N VAL A 84 -0.61 7.60 -3.89
CA VAL A 84 -1.52 7.75 -2.74
C VAL A 84 -0.76 8.29 -1.53
N ALA A 85 0.37 7.66 -1.19
CA ALA A 85 1.20 8.07 -0.06
C ALA A 85 1.75 9.49 -0.23
N SER A 86 2.29 9.82 -1.41
CA SER A 86 2.82 11.17 -1.68
C SER A 86 1.73 12.23 -1.59
N PHE A 87 0.52 11.94 -2.07
CA PHE A 87 -0.62 12.84 -1.99
C PHE A 87 -1.04 13.07 -0.53
N HIS A 88 -1.24 11.99 0.22
CA HIS A 88 -1.65 12.08 1.63
C HIS A 88 -0.62 12.77 2.52
N ASP A 89 0.67 12.56 2.25
CA ASP A 89 1.75 13.27 2.93
C ASP A 89 1.74 14.76 2.58
N SER A 90 1.65 15.10 1.30
CA SER A 90 1.72 16.50 0.84
C SER A 90 0.50 17.34 1.25
N MET A 91 -0.70 16.77 1.17
CA MET A 91 -1.94 17.51 1.44
C MET A 91 -2.22 17.66 2.94
N PHE A 92 -2.06 16.56 3.67
CA PHE A 92 -2.51 16.45 5.06
C PHE A 92 -1.38 16.22 6.06
N GLY A 93 -0.14 15.99 5.62
CA GLY A 93 0.93 15.57 6.51
C GLY A 93 0.61 14.25 7.20
N THR A 94 -0.13 13.35 6.54
CA THR A 94 -0.73 12.14 7.16
C THR A 94 0.29 11.33 7.95
N PHE A 95 1.47 11.13 7.39
CA PHE A 95 2.53 10.31 7.99
C PHE A 95 3.47 11.10 8.88
N ASN A 96 3.19 12.39 9.13
CA ASN A 96 3.98 13.23 10.00
C ASN A 96 3.29 13.47 11.36
N GLN A 97 4.06 13.85 12.37
CA GLN A 97 3.55 14.21 13.70
C GLN A 97 2.58 15.40 13.67
N GLN A 98 2.79 16.34 12.75
CA GLN A 98 1.94 17.52 12.56
C GLN A 98 0.95 17.31 11.41
N SER A 99 0.12 16.27 11.52
CA SER A 99 -0.95 16.03 10.55
C SER A 99 -2.09 17.04 10.71
N LYS A 100 -2.79 17.33 9.61
CA LYS A 100 -4.03 18.11 9.58
C LYS A 100 -5.29 17.24 9.80
N LEU A 101 -5.15 15.91 9.80
CA LEU A 101 -6.25 14.99 10.04
C LEU A 101 -6.48 14.83 11.56
N PRO A 102 -7.74 14.59 11.99
CA PRO A 102 -8.02 14.08 13.33
C PRO A 102 -7.21 12.81 13.61
N GLU A 103 -6.78 12.63 14.86
CA GLU A 103 -5.86 11.54 15.24
C GLU A 103 -6.42 10.15 14.93
N ASP A 104 -7.70 9.91 15.23
CA ASP A 104 -8.36 8.63 14.97
C ASP A 104 -8.44 8.33 13.46
N GLU A 105 -8.87 9.30 12.65
CA GLU A 105 -8.95 9.17 11.18
C GLU A 105 -7.57 8.94 10.56
N ARG A 106 -6.54 9.62 11.08
CA ARG A 106 -5.16 9.46 10.66
C ARG A 106 -4.65 8.06 10.97
N ASN A 107 -4.86 7.59 12.19
CA ASN A 107 -4.34 6.30 12.65
C ASN A 107 -5.02 5.15 11.89
N GLU A 108 -6.34 5.22 11.73
CA GLU A 108 -7.10 4.24 10.93
C GLU A 108 -6.60 4.19 9.48
N PHE A 109 -6.42 5.36 8.84
CA PHE A 109 -5.90 5.40 7.47
C PHE A 109 -4.50 4.79 7.38
N ILE A 110 -3.58 5.15 8.27
CA ILE A 110 -2.20 4.63 8.26
C ILE A 110 -2.22 3.10 8.42
N GLU A 111 -3.00 2.59 9.37
CA GLU A 111 -3.10 1.15 9.64
C GLU A 111 -3.63 0.39 8.42
N LEU A 112 -4.78 0.80 7.88
CA LEU A 112 -5.39 0.16 6.72
C LEU A 112 -4.51 0.26 5.47
N PHE A 113 -3.91 1.43 5.25
CA PHE A 113 -3.04 1.65 4.10
C PHE A 113 -1.77 0.80 4.17
N LEU A 114 -1.08 0.78 5.32
CA LEU A 114 0.12 -0.04 5.48
C LEU A 114 -0.20 -1.53 5.47
N LEU A 115 -1.33 -1.96 6.03
CA LEU A 115 -1.80 -3.35 5.94
C LEU A 115 -2.05 -3.77 4.48
N ALA A 116 -2.73 -2.94 3.71
CA ALA A 116 -2.96 -3.20 2.29
C ALA A 116 -1.62 -3.30 1.53
N CYS A 117 -0.70 -2.38 1.77
CA CYS A 117 0.63 -2.40 1.18
C CYS A 117 1.41 -3.68 1.55
N ALA A 118 1.42 -4.08 2.83
CA ALA A 118 2.08 -5.31 3.28
C ALA A 118 1.46 -6.57 2.65
N THR A 119 0.17 -6.54 2.35
CA THR A 119 -0.54 -7.65 1.71
C THR A 119 -0.16 -7.81 0.24
N VAL A 120 -0.03 -6.70 -0.51
CA VAL A 120 0.21 -6.75 -1.97
C VAL A 120 1.69 -6.79 -2.36
N LEU A 121 2.59 -6.26 -1.52
CA LEU A 121 4.02 -6.22 -1.81
C LEU A 121 4.73 -7.48 -1.34
N GLU A 122 5.62 -8.01 -2.17
CA GLU A 122 6.49 -9.12 -1.78
C GLU A 122 7.59 -8.69 -0.79
N GLY A 123 8.16 -9.67 -0.08
CA GLY A 123 9.21 -9.46 0.91
C GLY A 123 8.71 -9.39 2.35
N LYS A 124 9.66 -9.54 3.29
CA LYS A 124 9.38 -9.52 4.74
C LYS A 124 9.61 -8.15 5.37
N ASN A 125 10.62 -7.40 4.91
CA ASN A 125 10.96 -6.07 5.41
C ASN A 125 10.81 -5.05 4.28
N ILE A 126 9.66 -4.38 4.24
CA ILE A 126 9.29 -3.50 3.13
C ILE A 126 9.50 -2.05 3.55
N LEU A 127 10.16 -1.26 2.71
CA LEU A 127 10.32 0.19 2.87
C LEU A 127 9.69 0.91 1.68
N ILE A 128 8.76 1.83 1.99
CA ILE A 128 8.20 2.83 1.10
C ILE A 128 8.93 4.16 1.39
N ASP A 129 9.85 4.54 0.51
CA ASP A 129 10.65 5.76 0.66
C ASP A 129 10.09 6.87 -0.25
N LEU A 130 9.39 7.84 0.35
CA LEU A 130 8.80 8.98 -0.37
C LEU A 130 9.84 10.03 -0.78
N GLU A 131 11.01 10.06 -0.12
CA GLU A 131 12.13 10.91 -0.51
C GLU A 131 12.72 10.43 -1.84
N LYS A 132 12.93 9.12 -1.96
CA LYS A 132 13.49 8.49 -3.17
C LYS A 132 12.43 8.15 -4.21
N GLY A 133 11.14 8.16 -3.85
CA GLY A 133 10.05 7.72 -4.71
C GLY A 133 10.16 6.24 -5.08
N LYS A 134 10.57 5.39 -4.12
CA LYS A 134 10.86 3.97 -4.35
C LYS A 134 10.27 3.08 -3.27
N ILE A 135 9.95 1.85 -3.65
CA ILE A 135 9.52 0.77 -2.76
C ILE A 135 10.48 -0.40 -2.94
N GLY A 136 10.92 -0.99 -1.84
CA GLY A 136 11.85 -2.12 -1.87
C GLY A 136 12.10 -2.70 -0.49
N ASP A 137 13.08 -3.60 -0.41
CA ASP A 137 13.50 -4.15 0.88
C ASP A 137 14.31 -3.09 1.66
N GLU A 138 14.04 -2.94 2.96
CA GLU A 138 14.75 -2.00 3.84
C GLU A 138 16.28 -2.18 3.75
N SER A 139 16.74 -3.43 3.64
CA SER A 139 18.16 -3.77 3.53
C SER A 139 18.78 -3.44 2.16
N ARG A 140 17.97 -3.18 1.13
CA ARG A 140 18.39 -2.93 -0.25
C ARG A 140 18.28 -1.46 -0.69
N LEU A 141 17.68 -0.61 0.13
CA LEU A 141 17.44 0.80 -0.17
C LEU A 141 18.39 1.77 0.55
N ASN A 142 19.32 1.24 1.36
CA ASN A 142 20.41 1.98 2.00
C ASN A 142 21.61 2.15 1.06
#